data_AF-A0A372DW91-F1
#
_entry.id   AF-A0A372DW91-F1
#
_cell.length_a   1.000
_cell.length_b   1.000
_cell.length_c   1.000
_cell.angle_alpha   90.00
_cell.angle_beta   90.00
_cell.angle_gamma   90.00
#
_symmetry.space_group_name_H-M   'P 1'
#
loop_
_entity.id
_entity.type
_entity.pdbx_description
1 polymer ?
#
loop_
_entity_poly.entity_id
_entity_poly.type
_entity_poly.pdbx_seq_one_letter_code
_entity_poly.pdbx_strand_id
1 'polypeptide(L)'
;MAQYYLDVRYQRINLPSRTVHVEQVVDGRPGKPLIGMVYRGLDNRSKPVMFRRGLEAELTDLLRQQLPARPDDHAIVLCLRQLRVGEQLNGLTEKASADLAADVYEHLPDGYHFVRSVSAHTSSRALETTSLHAEHVALLLQKCLEQLTTHNWAERTTGPALTLAQLPTDVPTTSATATAGTGPAILREFPRPGVYYTFEQFLANTPAPELSASTDIVAFGFGPPQARLLWLGIPRLRVKILNEKNQSQPMKQVWGFSDGRQLFVQHQKQFFPLHRHRDFFTFVGEAPTDVAYMQARATGSAAVVGGLAGALLTSGVDHSAEPMG
;
A
#
# COMPACT_ATOMS: atom_id res chain seq x y z
N MET A 1 20.10 -14.43 -2.86
CA MET A 1 18.70 -14.54 -2.40
C MET A 1 17.83 -14.90 -3.59
N ALA A 2 16.91 -15.87 -3.44
CA ALA A 2 16.01 -16.25 -4.55
C ALA A 2 14.94 -15.17 -4.76
N GLN A 3 14.74 -14.75 -6.01
CA GLN A 3 13.75 -13.73 -6.39
C GLN A 3 12.44 -14.40 -6.83
N TYR A 4 11.32 -13.70 -6.68
CA TYR A 4 10.04 -14.05 -7.30
C TYR A 4 9.74 -13.06 -8.42
N TYR A 5 9.42 -13.59 -9.60
CA TYR A 5 9.10 -12.76 -10.75
C TYR A 5 7.60 -12.79 -11.02
N LEU A 6 6.98 -11.61 -11.03
CA LEU A 6 5.62 -11.46 -11.53
C LEU A 6 5.62 -11.67 -13.04
N ASP A 7 4.67 -12.47 -13.51
CA ASP A 7 4.41 -12.65 -14.93
C ASP A 7 3.00 -12.16 -15.24
N VAL A 8 2.92 -10.95 -15.79
CA VAL A 8 1.64 -10.31 -16.10
C VAL A 8 1.17 -10.59 -17.53
N ARG A 9 1.95 -11.29 -18.35
CA ARG A 9 1.71 -11.44 -19.81
C ARG A 9 0.38 -12.11 -20.16
N TYR A 10 -0.13 -12.96 -19.27
CA TYR A 10 -1.38 -13.70 -19.49
C TYR A 10 -2.59 -13.04 -18.83
N GLN A 11 -2.40 -11.91 -18.15
CA GLN A 11 -3.47 -11.21 -17.49
C GLN A 11 -4.31 -10.45 -18.51
N ARG A 12 -5.59 -10.25 -18.18
CA ARG A 12 -6.54 -9.54 -19.04
C ARG A 12 -6.95 -8.23 -18.40
N ILE A 13 -7.10 -7.22 -19.22
CA ILE A 13 -7.65 -5.92 -18.83
C ILE A 13 -8.91 -5.71 -19.67
N ASN A 14 -10.06 -5.56 -19.01
CA ASN A 14 -11.32 -5.32 -19.69
C ASN A 14 -11.76 -3.87 -19.48
N LEU A 15 -11.70 -3.07 -20.55
CA LEU A 15 -12.09 -1.65 -20.53
C LEU A 15 -12.95 -1.33 -21.76
N PRO A 16 -14.24 -1.71 -21.77
CA PRO A 16 -15.08 -1.64 -22.95
C PRO A 16 -15.35 -0.19 -23.40
N SER A 17 -15.53 0.72 -22.45
CA SER A 17 -15.78 2.16 -22.67
C SER A 17 -14.51 2.99 -22.59
N ARG A 18 -13.36 2.44 -23.03
CA ARG A 18 -12.10 3.19 -23.01
C ARG A 18 -12.14 4.34 -24.02
N THR A 19 -11.54 5.45 -23.61
CA THR A 19 -11.27 6.64 -24.43
C THR A 19 -9.76 6.94 -24.47
N VAL A 20 -8.93 6.00 -24.01
CA VAL A 20 -7.49 6.19 -23.84
C VAL A 20 -6.73 4.97 -24.31
N HIS A 21 -5.51 5.21 -24.76
CA HIS A 21 -4.51 4.17 -24.95
C HIS A 21 -3.22 4.56 -24.22
N VAL A 22 -2.60 3.59 -23.56
CA VAL A 22 -1.36 3.85 -22.81
C VAL A 22 -0.17 3.67 -23.74
N GLU A 23 0.47 4.77 -24.09
CA GLU A 23 1.72 4.76 -24.86
C GLU A 23 2.84 4.14 -24.04
N GLN A 24 3.01 4.58 -22.78
CA GLN A 24 4.13 4.17 -21.94
C GLN A 24 3.77 4.20 -20.46
N VAL A 25 4.40 3.28 -19.70
CA VAL A 25 4.47 3.33 -18.24
C VAL A 25 5.86 3.82 -17.83
N VAL A 26 5.90 4.78 -16.91
CA VAL A 26 7.11 5.37 -16.36
C VAL A 26 7.17 5.13 -14.85
N ASP A 27 8.31 4.70 -14.31
CA ASP A 27 8.51 4.48 -12.89
C ASP A 27 8.97 5.77 -12.19
N GLY A 28 7.98 6.58 -11.79
CA GLY A 28 8.16 7.80 -10.99
C GLY A 28 8.12 7.58 -9.48
N ARG A 29 8.30 6.34 -8.98
CA ARG A 29 8.26 6.04 -7.55
C ARG A 29 9.53 6.59 -6.87
N PRO A 30 9.44 7.42 -5.81
CA PRO A 30 10.61 7.97 -5.13
C PRO A 30 11.55 6.88 -4.60
N GLY A 31 12.82 6.90 -5.01
CA GLY A 31 13.81 5.89 -4.62
C GLY A 31 13.57 4.49 -5.18
N LYS A 32 12.57 4.32 -6.07
CA LYS A 32 12.23 3.06 -6.77
C LYS A 32 12.24 1.83 -5.84
N PRO A 33 11.43 1.82 -4.77
CA PRO A 33 11.43 0.75 -3.80
C PRO A 33 11.03 -0.59 -4.41
N LEU A 34 11.35 -1.67 -3.72
CA LEU A 34 10.85 -3.00 -4.05
C LEU A 34 9.32 -2.98 -4.15
N ILE A 35 8.79 -3.72 -5.11
CA ILE A 35 7.34 -3.83 -5.34
C ILE A 35 6.68 -4.57 -4.17
N GLY A 36 7.36 -5.53 -3.57
CA GLY A 36 6.79 -6.27 -2.46
C GLY A 36 7.61 -7.47 -2.09
N MET A 37 7.05 -8.22 -1.15
CA MET A 37 7.57 -9.52 -0.72
C MET A 37 6.44 -10.54 -0.78
N VAL A 38 6.78 -11.76 -1.18
CA VAL A 38 5.90 -12.94 -1.15
C VAL A 38 6.56 -14.05 -0.36
N TYR A 39 5.79 -15.01 0.13
CA TYR A 39 6.26 -16.15 0.90
C TYR A 39 6.11 -17.41 0.06
N ARG A 40 7.21 -18.12 -0.22
CA ARG A 40 7.17 -19.35 -1.04
C ARG A 40 7.87 -20.52 -0.39
N GLY A 41 7.32 -21.71 -0.68
CA GLY A 41 7.83 -23.01 -0.23
C GLY A 41 7.29 -23.37 1.15
N LEU A 42 7.51 -24.62 1.56
CA LEU A 42 7.02 -25.17 2.84
C LEU A 42 7.49 -24.37 4.07
N ASP A 43 8.67 -23.74 3.97
CA ASP A 43 9.25 -22.91 5.03
C ASP A 43 8.78 -21.44 4.99
N ASN A 44 7.85 -21.07 4.09
CA ASN A 44 7.39 -19.68 3.90
C ASN A 44 8.54 -18.68 3.79
N ARG A 45 9.54 -18.96 2.94
CA ARG A 45 10.69 -18.06 2.80
C ARG A 45 10.27 -16.81 2.04
N SER A 46 10.54 -15.66 2.64
CA SER A 46 10.27 -14.36 2.03
C SER A 46 11.15 -14.17 0.80
N LYS A 47 10.54 -13.75 -0.32
CA LYS A 47 11.21 -13.48 -1.59
C LYS A 47 10.78 -12.11 -2.11
N PRO A 48 11.74 -11.27 -2.55
CA PRO A 48 11.40 -10.00 -3.17
C PRO A 48 10.70 -10.23 -4.52
N VAL A 49 9.70 -9.39 -4.76
CA VAL A 49 8.91 -9.40 -6.00
C VAL A 49 9.52 -8.44 -7.01
N MET A 50 9.75 -8.94 -8.22
CA MET A 50 10.33 -8.19 -9.33
C MET A 50 9.62 -8.50 -10.66
N PHE A 51 9.85 -7.66 -11.66
CA PHE A 51 9.55 -7.96 -13.06
C PHE A 51 10.87 -8.41 -13.73
N ARG A 52 10.81 -9.42 -14.62
CA ARG A 52 12.00 -9.98 -15.29
C ARG A 52 12.66 -8.96 -16.22
N ARG A 53 11.87 -8.21 -16.98
CA ARG A 53 12.34 -7.19 -17.95
C ARG A 53 12.26 -5.77 -17.41
N GLY A 54 11.99 -5.61 -16.11
CA GLY A 54 11.73 -4.33 -15.48
C GLY A 54 10.26 -3.94 -15.52
N LEU A 55 9.87 -3.11 -14.56
CA LEU A 55 8.48 -2.70 -14.33
C LEU A 55 7.90 -1.96 -15.54
N GLU A 56 8.62 -0.96 -16.06
CA GLU A 56 8.14 -0.10 -17.14
C GLU A 56 7.86 -0.91 -18.41
N ALA A 57 8.80 -1.76 -18.81
CA ALA A 57 8.69 -2.57 -20.02
C ALA A 57 7.53 -3.58 -19.94
N GLU A 58 7.42 -4.33 -18.83
CA GLU A 58 6.38 -5.36 -18.72
C GLU A 58 4.97 -4.79 -18.61
N LEU A 59 4.79 -3.69 -17.88
CA LEU A 59 3.47 -3.06 -17.77
C LEU A 59 3.08 -2.34 -19.07
N THR A 60 4.03 -1.70 -19.75
CA THR A 60 3.79 -1.09 -21.07
C THR A 60 3.38 -2.15 -22.10
N ASP A 61 4.10 -3.27 -22.15
CA ASP A 61 3.79 -4.36 -23.07
C ASP A 61 2.41 -4.97 -22.80
N LEU A 62 2.07 -5.22 -21.53
CA LEU A 62 0.75 -5.69 -21.14
C LEU A 62 -0.35 -4.75 -21.65
N LEU A 63 -0.22 -3.45 -21.37
CA LEU A 63 -1.22 -2.46 -21.72
C LEU A 63 -1.37 -2.31 -23.23
N ARG A 64 -0.27 -2.26 -23.99
CA ARG A 64 -0.32 -2.20 -25.46
C ARG A 64 -0.93 -3.46 -26.07
N GLN A 65 -0.65 -4.64 -25.51
CA GLN A 65 -1.21 -5.90 -25.98
C GLN A 65 -2.72 -5.98 -25.71
N GLN A 66 -3.18 -5.61 -24.51
CA GLN A 66 -4.60 -5.73 -24.11
C GLN A 66 -5.46 -4.56 -24.60
N LEU A 67 -4.86 -3.36 -24.72
CA LEU A 67 -5.52 -2.11 -25.08
C LEU A 67 -4.77 -1.43 -26.25
N PRO A 68 -4.75 -2.03 -27.45
CA PRO A 68 -4.13 -1.40 -28.61
C PRO A 68 -4.81 -0.07 -28.94
N ALA A 69 -4.04 0.89 -29.43
CA ALA A 69 -4.52 2.23 -29.77
C ALA A 69 -5.65 2.19 -30.79
N ARG A 70 -6.66 3.05 -30.58
CA ARG A 70 -7.76 3.32 -31.53
C ARG A 70 -7.69 4.77 -32.00
N PRO A 71 -8.28 5.12 -33.16
CA PRO A 71 -8.23 6.48 -33.70
C PRO A 71 -8.73 7.56 -32.75
N ASP A 72 -9.75 7.25 -31.94
CA ASP A 72 -10.37 8.21 -31.00
C ASP A 72 -9.80 8.11 -29.57
N ASP A 73 -8.81 7.25 -29.33
CA ASP A 73 -8.21 7.10 -28.01
C ASP A 73 -7.19 8.22 -27.75
N HIS A 74 -7.32 8.91 -26.62
CA HIS A 74 -6.30 9.83 -26.13
C HIS A 74 -5.02 9.08 -25.78
N ALA A 75 -3.89 9.55 -26.30
CA ALA A 75 -2.57 9.02 -26.02
C ALA A 75 -2.11 9.44 -24.62
N ILE A 76 -1.87 8.48 -23.73
CA ILE A 76 -1.46 8.78 -22.35
C ILE A 76 -0.19 8.05 -21.90
N VAL A 77 0.53 8.68 -20.98
CA VAL A 77 1.62 8.08 -20.20
C VAL A 77 1.18 7.92 -18.75
N LEU A 78 1.39 6.72 -18.20
CA LEU A 78 1.15 6.43 -16.79
C LEU A 78 2.47 6.55 -16.01
N CYS A 79 2.62 7.59 -15.20
CA CYS A 79 3.76 7.74 -14.31
C CYS A 79 3.43 7.16 -12.93
N LEU A 80 3.93 5.96 -12.62
CA LEU A 80 3.65 5.29 -11.35
C LEU A 80 4.27 6.05 -10.18
N ARG A 81 3.45 6.35 -9.18
CA ARG A 81 3.85 6.94 -7.89
C ARG A 81 3.90 5.90 -6.78
N GLN A 82 3.11 4.84 -6.91
CA GLN A 82 3.10 3.70 -6.02
C GLN A 82 2.76 2.43 -6.81
N LEU A 83 3.49 1.36 -6.53
CA LEU A 83 3.10 -0.01 -6.88
C LEU A 83 3.60 -0.91 -5.76
N ARG A 84 2.68 -1.56 -5.07
CA ARG A 84 2.99 -2.48 -3.97
C ARG A 84 2.17 -3.75 -4.05
N VAL A 85 2.78 -4.87 -3.67
CA VAL A 85 2.10 -6.15 -3.43
C VAL A 85 2.56 -6.74 -2.10
N GLY A 86 1.71 -7.52 -1.45
CA GLY A 86 2.06 -8.20 -0.20
C GLY A 86 1.05 -9.25 0.23
N GLU A 87 1.47 -10.17 1.07
CA GLU A 87 0.72 -11.36 1.50
C GLU A 87 0.64 -11.50 3.02
N GLN A 88 -0.49 -11.23 3.64
CA GLN A 88 -0.64 -11.44 5.08
C GLN A 88 -1.01 -12.90 5.38
N LEU A 89 -0.16 -13.58 6.14
CA LEU A 89 -0.40 -14.96 6.58
C LEU A 89 -1.18 -14.97 7.90
N ASN A 90 -2.39 -15.56 7.89
CA ASN A 90 -3.31 -15.66 9.03
C ASN A 90 -3.78 -17.12 9.20
N GLY A 91 -2.98 -17.93 9.91
CA GLY A 91 -3.29 -19.34 10.15
C GLY A 91 -3.20 -20.16 8.87
N LEU A 92 -4.30 -20.83 8.49
CA LEU A 92 -4.41 -21.64 7.26
C LEU A 92 -4.80 -20.82 6.02
N THR A 93 -5.09 -19.53 6.18
CA THR A 93 -5.47 -18.65 5.07
C THR A 93 -4.46 -17.54 4.90
N GLU A 94 -4.20 -17.21 3.65
CA GLU A 94 -3.36 -16.08 3.28
C GLU A 94 -4.24 -14.97 2.69
N LYS A 95 -3.77 -13.73 2.79
CA LYS A 95 -4.41 -12.58 2.16
C LYS A 95 -3.41 -11.86 1.26
N ALA A 96 -3.59 -11.96 -0.06
CA ALA A 96 -2.86 -11.09 -1.00
C ALA A 96 -3.52 -9.70 -1.02
N SER A 97 -2.69 -8.68 -1.14
CA SER A 97 -3.10 -7.29 -1.32
C SER A 97 -2.16 -6.59 -2.27
N ALA A 98 -2.69 -5.59 -2.98
CA ALA A 98 -1.89 -4.75 -3.85
C ALA A 98 -2.45 -3.33 -3.90
N ASP A 99 -1.57 -2.37 -4.09
CA ASP A 99 -1.86 -0.94 -4.20
C ASP A 99 -1.15 -0.35 -5.42
N LEU A 100 -1.86 0.50 -6.16
CA LEU A 100 -1.30 1.26 -7.29
C LEU A 100 -1.74 2.71 -7.19
N ALA A 101 -0.82 3.63 -7.43
CA ALA A 101 -1.12 5.03 -7.69
C ALA A 101 -0.26 5.52 -8.86
N ALA A 102 -0.83 6.33 -9.73
CA ALA A 102 -0.15 6.89 -10.89
C ALA A 102 -0.66 8.30 -11.19
N ASP A 103 0.23 9.12 -11.74
CA ASP A 103 -0.14 10.36 -12.42
C ASP A 103 -0.31 10.05 -13.92
N VAL A 104 -1.37 10.58 -14.51
CA VAL A 104 -1.71 10.40 -15.92
C VAL A 104 -1.35 11.66 -16.68
N TYR A 105 -0.60 11.50 -17.76
CA TYR A 105 -0.23 12.59 -18.66
C TYR A 105 -0.76 12.31 -20.06
N GLU A 106 -1.43 13.27 -20.67
CA GLU A 106 -1.83 13.21 -22.07
C GLU A 106 -0.69 13.69 -22.95
N HIS A 107 -0.44 12.96 -24.04
CA HIS A 107 0.54 13.32 -25.05
C HIS A 107 -0.14 14.19 -26.13
N LEU A 108 0.23 15.46 -26.16
CA LEU A 108 -0.19 16.45 -27.15
C LEU A 108 1.00 16.84 -28.05
N PRO A 109 0.78 17.53 -29.17
CA PRO A 109 1.85 17.88 -30.12
C PRO A 109 3.01 18.69 -29.51
N ASP A 110 2.76 19.45 -28.45
CA ASP A 110 3.75 20.27 -27.74
C ASP A 110 4.41 19.57 -26.55
N GLY A 111 3.90 18.42 -26.11
CA GLY A 111 4.50 17.59 -25.06
C GLY A 111 3.48 16.85 -24.21
N TYR A 112 3.87 16.53 -22.97
CA TYR A 112 3.06 15.80 -22.01
C TYR A 112 2.40 16.73 -21.00
N HIS A 113 1.09 16.61 -20.83
CA HIS A 113 0.31 17.46 -19.95
C HIS A 113 -0.38 16.65 -18.85
N PHE A 114 -0.25 17.07 -17.60
CA PHE A 114 -0.85 16.36 -16.47
C PHE A 114 -2.38 16.39 -16.51
N VAL A 115 -3.01 15.23 -16.64
CA VAL A 115 -4.46 15.10 -16.66
C VAL A 115 -5.01 15.00 -15.24
N ARG A 116 -4.56 13.98 -14.49
CA ARG A 116 -5.00 13.70 -13.12
C ARG A 116 -4.17 12.59 -12.48
N SER A 117 -4.30 12.47 -11.17
CA SER A 117 -3.84 11.29 -10.43
C SER A 117 -4.96 10.25 -10.35
N VAL A 118 -4.57 8.97 -10.39
CA VAL A 118 -5.45 7.81 -10.24
C VAL A 118 -4.84 6.86 -9.21
N SER A 119 -5.69 6.15 -8.48
CA SER A 119 -5.23 5.13 -7.53
C SER A 119 -6.26 4.02 -7.34
N ALA A 120 -5.79 2.83 -6.97
CA ALA A 120 -6.64 1.70 -6.68
C ALA A 120 -6.01 0.79 -5.63
N HIS A 121 -6.87 0.05 -4.93
CA HIS A 121 -6.52 -1.01 -4.00
C HIS A 121 -7.28 -2.29 -4.35
N THR A 122 -6.65 -3.44 -4.10
CA THR A 122 -7.33 -4.74 -4.14
C THR A 122 -6.76 -5.69 -3.09
N SER A 123 -7.60 -6.58 -2.58
CA SER A 123 -7.16 -7.67 -1.73
C SER A 123 -8.10 -8.86 -1.82
N SER A 124 -7.54 -10.05 -1.65
CA SER A 124 -8.27 -11.33 -1.71
C SER A 124 -7.67 -12.31 -0.72
N ARG A 125 -8.47 -13.30 -0.28
CA ARG A 125 -8.01 -14.39 0.57
C ARG A 125 -8.00 -15.68 -0.23
N ALA A 126 -6.93 -16.47 -0.10
CA ALA A 126 -6.81 -17.78 -0.71
C ALA A 126 -5.90 -18.68 0.12
N LEU A 127 -5.89 -19.98 -0.21
CA LEU A 127 -4.94 -20.95 0.36
C LEU A 127 -3.52 -20.74 -0.18
N GLU A 128 -3.40 -20.27 -1.42
CA GLU A 128 -2.16 -19.88 -2.07
C GLU A 128 -2.40 -18.51 -2.69
N THR A 129 -1.74 -17.49 -2.14
CA THR A 129 -1.95 -16.11 -2.58
C THR A 129 -0.87 -15.58 -3.53
N THR A 130 0.27 -16.27 -3.65
CA THR A 130 1.38 -15.82 -4.50
C THR A 130 0.98 -15.71 -5.96
N SER A 131 0.14 -16.62 -6.45
CA SER A 131 -0.32 -16.61 -7.85
C SER A 131 -1.27 -15.46 -8.17
N LEU A 132 -1.88 -14.82 -7.15
CA LEU A 132 -2.90 -13.79 -7.34
C LEU A 132 -2.30 -12.41 -7.63
N HIS A 133 -1.01 -12.18 -7.35
CA HIS A 133 -0.44 -10.85 -7.49
C HIS A 133 -0.40 -10.34 -8.93
N ALA A 134 -0.16 -11.23 -9.91
CA ALA A 134 -0.19 -10.83 -11.32
C ALA A 134 -1.60 -10.36 -11.73
N GLU A 135 -2.63 -11.11 -11.33
CA GLU A 135 -4.04 -10.74 -11.53
C GLU A 135 -4.39 -9.43 -10.81
N HIS A 136 -3.94 -9.26 -9.57
CA HIS A 136 -4.15 -8.03 -8.82
C HIS A 136 -3.53 -6.81 -9.50
N VAL A 137 -2.30 -6.92 -10.03
CA VAL A 137 -1.67 -5.80 -10.76
C VAL A 137 -2.50 -5.43 -12.00
N ALA A 138 -2.96 -6.41 -12.77
CA ALA A 138 -3.82 -6.14 -13.94
C ALA A 138 -5.16 -5.51 -13.54
N LEU A 139 -5.79 -6.01 -12.47
CA LEU A 139 -7.03 -5.45 -11.93
C LEU A 139 -6.84 -4.00 -11.44
N LEU A 140 -5.72 -3.70 -10.78
CA LEU A 140 -5.40 -2.33 -10.34
C LEU A 140 -5.21 -1.38 -11.51
N LEU A 141 -4.50 -1.81 -12.56
CA LEU A 141 -4.38 -1.04 -13.80
C LEU A 141 -5.75 -0.79 -14.44
N GLN A 142 -6.60 -1.82 -14.53
CA GLN A 142 -7.96 -1.69 -15.02
C GLN A 142 -8.75 -0.64 -14.22
N LYS A 143 -8.80 -0.76 -12.90
CA LYS A 143 -9.51 0.19 -12.00
C LYS A 143 -8.98 1.62 -12.11
N CYS A 144 -7.68 1.79 -12.33
CA CYS A 144 -7.08 3.11 -12.53
C CYS A 144 -7.48 3.72 -13.88
N LEU A 145 -7.50 2.92 -14.94
CA LEU A 145 -7.94 3.37 -16.26
C LEU A 145 -9.45 3.60 -16.34
N GLU A 146 -10.26 2.83 -15.60
CA GLU A 146 -11.71 3.05 -15.46
C GLU A 146 -12.02 4.46 -14.93
N GLN A 147 -11.18 5.02 -14.05
CA GLN A 147 -11.34 6.39 -13.55
C GLN A 147 -11.20 7.45 -14.64
N LEU A 148 -10.61 7.11 -15.80
CA LEU A 148 -10.45 8.00 -16.94
C LEU A 148 -11.67 7.96 -17.89
N THR A 149 -12.52 6.95 -17.79
CA THR A 149 -13.70 6.79 -18.69
C THR A 149 -14.75 7.88 -18.48
N THR A 150 -14.74 8.54 -17.33
CA THR A 150 -15.63 9.66 -16.98
C THR A 150 -14.92 11.02 -17.03
N HIS A 151 -13.66 11.04 -17.43
CA HIS A 151 -12.90 12.29 -17.54
C HIS A 151 -13.37 13.11 -18.75
N ASN A 152 -13.54 14.41 -18.54
CA ASN A 152 -13.91 15.34 -19.60
C ASN A 152 -12.66 15.82 -20.35
N TRP A 153 -12.29 15.10 -21.40
CA TRP A 153 -11.11 15.41 -22.23
C TRP A 153 -11.19 16.75 -22.99
N ALA A 154 -12.37 17.39 -23.03
CA ALA A 154 -12.49 18.73 -23.61
C ALA A 154 -11.96 19.83 -22.67
N GLU A 155 -11.83 19.54 -21.37
CA GLU A 155 -11.18 20.45 -20.44
C GLU A 155 -9.70 20.54 -20.74
N ARG A 156 -9.25 21.72 -21.20
CA ARG A 156 -7.85 21.93 -21.50
C ARG A 156 -7.01 21.74 -20.24
N THR A 157 -5.99 20.91 -20.35
CA THR A 157 -4.95 20.83 -19.34
C THR A 157 -4.22 22.17 -19.24
N THR A 158 -4.23 22.79 -18.05
CA THR A 158 -3.73 24.16 -17.84
C THR A 158 -2.29 24.21 -17.32
N GLY A 159 -1.49 23.18 -17.58
CA GLY A 159 -0.09 23.08 -17.16
C GLY A 159 0.91 23.27 -18.31
N PRO A 160 2.18 23.60 -18.00
CA PRO A 160 3.23 23.63 -19.02
C PRO A 160 3.40 22.25 -19.66
N ALA A 161 3.71 22.22 -20.95
CA ALA A 161 4.10 20.98 -21.62
C ALA A 161 5.40 20.44 -21.00
N LEU A 162 5.39 19.17 -20.64
CA LEU A 162 6.54 18.46 -20.09
C LEU A 162 7.16 17.56 -21.14
N THR A 163 8.46 17.29 -20.97
CA THR A 163 9.15 16.21 -21.68
C THR A 163 8.97 14.89 -20.95
N LEU A 164 9.09 13.76 -21.66
CA LEU A 164 9.01 12.43 -21.06
C LEU A 164 9.98 12.25 -19.88
N ALA A 165 11.17 12.84 -19.97
CA ALA A 165 12.21 12.78 -18.93
C ALA A 165 11.84 13.54 -17.65
N GLN A 166 10.92 14.51 -17.72
CA GLN A 166 10.48 15.29 -16.57
C GLN A 166 9.38 14.59 -15.76
N LEU A 167 8.58 13.71 -16.37
CA LEU A 167 7.44 13.04 -15.72
C LEU A 167 7.80 12.30 -14.41
N PRO A 168 8.89 11.52 -14.31
CA PRO A 168 9.24 10.82 -13.07
C PRO A 168 9.43 11.77 -11.88
N THR A 169 9.98 12.95 -12.13
CA THR A 169 10.24 13.97 -11.12
C THR A 169 9.13 15.01 -11.03
N ASP A 170 8.12 14.93 -11.88
CA ASP A 170 7.11 15.96 -11.99
C ASP A 170 6.24 16.05 -10.73
N VAL A 171 6.08 17.30 -10.38
CA VAL A 171 5.40 17.95 -9.27
C VAL A 171 3.91 18.28 -9.44
N PRO A 172 3.03 17.66 -10.28
CA PRO A 172 1.93 18.41 -10.88
C PRO A 172 1.12 19.16 -9.83
N THR A 173 1.28 20.48 -9.84
CA THR A 173 0.51 21.40 -9.03
C THR A 173 -0.89 21.31 -9.60
N THR A 174 -1.85 20.78 -8.85
CA THR A 174 -3.25 20.86 -9.25
C THR A 174 -3.55 22.32 -9.56
N SER A 175 -3.82 22.60 -10.83
CA SER A 175 -3.98 23.97 -11.32
C SER A 175 -4.97 24.72 -10.43
N ALA A 176 -4.56 25.90 -9.99
CA ALA A 176 -5.35 26.86 -9.21
C ALA A 176 -6.63 27.36 -9.93
N THR A 177 -7.00 26.77 -11.06
CA THR A 177 -8.25 26.97 -11.80
C THR A 177 -9.35 26.00 -11.38
N ALA A 178 -9.09 25.00 -10.53
CA ALA A 178 -10.12 24.52 -9.62
C ALA A 178 -10.48 25.72 -8.76
N THR A 179 -11.60 26.37 -9.09
CA THR A 179 -12.15 27.59 -8.48
C THR A 179 -11.68 27.71 -7.05
N ALA A 180 -10.93 28.76 -6.72
CA ALA A 180 -10.47 29.03 -5.37
C ALA A 180 -11.66 28.90 -4.38
N GLY A 181 -11.87 27.71 -3.80
CA GLY A 181 -13.11 27.38 -3.10
C GLY A 181 -13.63 25.93 -3.18
N THR A 182 -13.41 25.15 -4.25
CA THR A 182 -14.16 23.88 -4.46
C THR A 182 -13.49 22.58 -4.00
N GLY A 183 -12.19 22.59 -3.66
CA GLY A 183 -11.53 21.39 -3.13
C GLY A 183 -11.92 21.08 -1.67
N PRO A 184 -11.88 19.81 -1.23
CA PRO A 184 -12.03 19.43 0.18
C PRO A 184 -11.15 20.29 1.10
N ALA A 185 -11.69 20.78 2.21
CA ALA A 185 -10.97 21.63 3.17
C ALA A 185 -9.73 20.92 3.72
N ILE A 186 -9.78 19.59 3.88
CA ILE A 186 -8.65 18.77 4.35
C ILE A 186 -7.42 18.80 3.45
N LEU A 187 -7.59 19.18 2.18
CA LEU A 187 -6.51 19.36 1.22
C LEU A 187 -6.05 20.83 1.14
N ARG A 188 -6.74 21.78 1.76
CA ARG A 188 -6.42 23.21 1.65
C ARG A 188 -5.93 23.79 2.96
N GLU A 189 -6.41 23.25 4.07
CA GLU A 189 -6.13 23.73 5.42
C GLU A 189 -5.14 22.81 6.13
N PHE A 190 -4.56 23.31 7.23
CA PHE A 190 -3.85 22.44 8.17
C PHE A 190 -4.84 21.46 8.82
N PRO A 191 -4.46 20.19 9.03
CA PRO A 191 -5.30 19.22 9.73
C PRO A 191 -5.75 19.77 11.09
N ARG A 192 -7.06 19.78 11.35
CA ARG A 192 -7.58 20.18 12.66
C ARG A 192 -7.44 19.00 13.63
N PRO A 193 -6.85 19.19 14.82
CA PRO A 193 -6.72 18.12 15.79
C PRO A 193 -8.10 17.62 16.24
N GLY A 194 -8.26 16.32 16.38
CA GLY A 194 -9.50 15.70 16.82
C GLY A 194 -9.86 14.44 16.03
N VAL A 195 -11.08 13.95 16.24
CA VAL A 195 -11.57 12.68 15.71
C VAL A 195 -12.59 12.92 14.60
N TYR A 196 -12.44 12.23 13.47
CA TYR A 196 -13.40 12.23 12.37
C TYR A 196 -14.18 10.92 12.39
N TYR A 197 -15.49 10.98 12.63
CA TYR A 197 -16.38 9.82 12.58
C TYR A 197 -16.72 9.43 11.16
N THR A 198 -16.88 10.41 10.29
CA THR A 198 -17.31 10.17 8.90
C THR A 198 -16.29 10.71 7.91
N PHE A 199 -16.39 10.24 6.67
CA PHE A 199 -15.55 10.70 5.59
C PHE A 199 -15.83 12.18 5.25
N GLU A 200 -17.09 12.60 5.35
CA GLU A 200 -17.52 13.98 5.09
C GLU A 200 -16.89 14.94 6.10
N GLN A 201 -16.86 14.57 7.40
CA GLN A 201 -16.16 15.33 8.43
C GLN A 201 -14.67 15.45 8.14
N PHE A 202 -14.05 14.35 7.68
CA PHE A 202 -12.67 14.38 7.24
C PHE A 202 -12.47 15.34 6.07
N LEU A 203 -13.25 15.22 4.99
CA LEU A 203 -13.16 16.10 3.82
C LEU A 203 -13.37 17.58 4.16
N ALA A 204 -14.32 17.88 5.05
CA ALA A 204 -14.61 19.22 5.54
C ALA A 204 -13.60 19.71 6.58
N ASN A 205 -12.64 18.88 7.01
CA ASN A 205 -11.69 19.17 8.07
C ASN A 205 -12.38 19.65 9.38
N THR A 206 -13.53 19.06 9.70
CA THR A 206 -14.35 19.39 10.88
C THR A 206 -14.41 18.18 11.82
N PRO A 207 -13.41 17.98 12.69
CA PRO A 207 -13.44 16.90 13.67
C PRO A 207 -14.57 17.11 14.69
N ALA A 208 -14.98 16.03 15.35
CA ALA A 208 -15.95 16.07 16.43
C ALA A 208 -15.38 16.90 17.61
N PRO A 209 -16.05 17.97 18.06
CA PRO A 209 -15.49 18.93 19.01
C PRO A 209 -15.29 18.35 20.42
N GLU A 210 -16.11 17.37 20.80
CA GLU A 210 -16.12 16.80 22.15
C GLU A 210 -15.13 15.65 22.34
N LEU A 211 -14.34 15.32 21.31
CA LEU A 211 -13.49 14.13 21.28
C LEU A 211 -12.04 14.45 20.93
N SER A 212 -11.14 13.76 21.63
CA SER A 212 -9.72 13.77 21.32
C SER A 212 -9.19 12.35 21.12
N ALA A 213 -8.13 12.23 20.32
CA ALA A 213 -7.39 10.98 20.17
C ALA A 213 -6.09 11.06 20.96
N SER A 214 -5.87 10.10 21.85
CA SER A 214 -4.58 9.87 22.51
C SER A 214 -3.90 8.69 21.83
N THR A 215 -2.63 8.84 21.47
CA THR A 215 -1.86 7.81 20.77
C THR A 215 -0.71 7.32 21.63
N ASP A 216 -0.56 6.01 21.74
CA ASP A 216 0.62 5.35 22.27
C ASP A 216 1.28 4.55 21.15
N ILE A 217 2.59 4.68 20.98
CA ILE A 217 3.33 3.80 20.06
C ILE A 217 3.44 2.43 20.73
N VAL A 218 2.89 1.41 20.09
CA VAL A 218 3.09 0.03 20.53
C VAL A 218 4.49 -0.37 20.15
N ALA A 219 5.38 -0.50 21.13
CA ALA A 219 6.69 -1.08 20.90
C ALA A 219 6.50 -2.46 20.25
N PHE A 220 7.06 -2.65 19.05
CA PHE A 220 7.29 -3.99 18.54
C PHE A 220 8.16 -4.68 19.58
N GLY A 221 7.68 -5.82 20.13
CA GLY A 221 8.59 -6.76 20.80
C GLY A 221 9.76 -7.12 19.88
N PHE A 222 10.76 -7.83 20.39
CA PHE A 222 12.01 -8.23 19.70
C PHE A 222 11.80 -9.01 18.38
N GLY A 223 11.19 -8.40 17.37
CA GLY A 223 11.09 -8.89 16.01
C GLY A 223 12.42 -8.69 15.29
N PRO A 224 12.71 -9.48 14.26
CA PRO A 224 13.94 -9.38 13.51
C PRO A 224 14.14 -7.95 12.99
N PRO A 225 15.36 -7.37 13.07
CA PRO A 225 15.65 -6.00 12.66
C PRO A 225 15.18 -5.66 11.23
N GLN A 226 15.13 -6.66 10.36
CA GLN A 226 14.69 -6.55 8.97
C GLN A 226 13.20 -6.19 8.85
N ALA A 227 12.35 -6.62 9.78
CA ALA A 227 10.96 -6.19 9.82
C ALA A 227 10.87 -4.66 9.95
N ARG A 228 11.69 -4.03 10.81
CA ARG A 228 11.67 -2.56 10.95
C ARG A 228 12.10 -1.83 9.66
N LEU A 229 13.05 -2.39 8.92
CA LEU A 229 13.53 -1.81 7.65
C LEU A 229 12.48 -1.91 6.53
N LEU A 230 11.71 -2.98 6.49
CA LEU A 230 10.68 -3.21 5.47
C LEU A 230 9.41 -2.37 5.69
N TRP A 231 9.19 -1.89 6.91
CA TRP A 231 7.99 -1.15 7.30
C TRP A 231 8.11 0.36 7.07
N LEU A 232 9.19 0.82 6.43
CA LEU A 232 9.54 2.25 6.29
C LEU A 232 9.46 3.01 7.63
N GLY A 233 9.58 2.32 8.77
CA GLY A 233 9.44 2.91 10.09
C GLY A 233 8.02 3.31 10.51
N ILE A 234 6.95 2.79 9.92
CA ILE A 234 5.57 3.15 10.30
C ILE A 234 5.24 2.57 11.69
N PRO A 235 5.00 3.41 12.72
CA PRO A 235 4.72 2.93 14.07
C PRO A 235 3.30 2.37 14.16
N ARG A 236 3.14 1.23 14.85
CA ARG A 236 1.82 0.75 15.27
C ARG A 236 1.30 1.65 16.38
N LEU A 237 0.13 2.25 16.16
CA LEU A 237 -0.50 3.11 17.16
C LEU A 237 -1.59 2.35 17.91
N ARG A 238 -1.53 2.41 19.24
CA ARG A 238 -2.67 2.16 20.10
C ARG A 238 -3.35 3.50 20.32
N VAL A 239 -4.51 3.67 19.70
CA VAL A 239 -5.29 4.90 19.81
C VAL A 239 -6.35 4.71 20.88
N LYS A 240 -6.53 5.69 21.75
CA LYS A 240 -7.68 5.80 22.66
C LYS A 240 -8.46 7.04 22.29
N ILE A 241 -9.77 6.89 22.12
CA ILE A 241 -10.68 8.02 21.87
C ILE A 241 -11.22 8.46 23.22
N LEU A 242 -11.02 9.72 23.57
CA LEU A 242 -11.39 10.29 24.86
C LEU A 242 -12.47 11.35 24.64
N ASN A 243 -13.48 11.38 25.50
CA ASN A 243 -14.42 12.50 25.57
C ASN A 243 -13.86 13.66 26.41
N GLU A 244 -14.63 14.75 26.53
CA GLU A 244 -14.27 15.92 27.36
C GLU A 244 -13.97 15.58 28.83
N LYS A 245 -14.48 14.45 29.34
CA LYS A 245 -14.24 13.96 30.70
C LYS A 245 -13.03 13.00 30.79
N ASN A 246 -12.21 12.89 29.74
CA ASN A 246 -11.12 11.92 29.60
C ASN A 246 -11.54 10.45 29.74
N GLN A 247 -12.80 10.13 29.47
CA GLN A 247 -13.30 8.76 29.49
C GLN A 247 -13.15 8.12 28.12
N SER A 248 -12.66 6.88 28.09
CA SER A 248 -12.48 6.12 26.85
C SER A 248 -13.83 5.82 26.19
N GLN A 249 -13.94 6.17 24.92
CA GLN A 249 -15.09 5.87 24.07
C GLN A 249 -14.79 4.68 23.15
N PRO A 250 -15.81 3.88 22.78
CA PRO A 250 -15.64 2.77 21.86
C PRO A 250 -15.29 3.24 20.44
N MET A 251 -14.29 2.61 19.81
CA MET A 251 -13.77 2.99 18.48
C MET A 251 -14.63 2.53 17.28
N LYS A 252 -15.83 1.99 17.51
CA LYS A 252 -16.59 1.25 16.49
C LYS A 252 -17.04 2.10 15.29
N GLN A 253 -16.86 3.41 15.32
CA GLN A 253 -17.36 4.32 14.29
C GLN A 253 -16.34 5.37 13.82
N VAL A 254 -15.08 5.28 14.25
CA VAL A 254 -14.10 6.32 13.89
C VAL A 254 -13.55 6.08 12.49
N TRP A 255 -13.78 7.02 11.57
CA TRP A 255 -13.15 7.00 10.25
C TRP A 255 -11.65 7.30 10.33
N GLY A 256 -11.25 8.27 11.15
CA GLY A 256 -9.87 8.71 11.28
C GLY A 256 -9.68 9.72 12.41
N PHE A 257 -8.45 10.21 12.60
CA PHE A 257 -8.17 11.30 13.53
C PHE A 257 -6.97 12.13 13.04
N SER A 258 -6.78 13.31 13.62
CA SER A 258 -5.56 14.09 13.49
C SER A 258 -5.03 14.50 14.85
N ASP A 259 -3.72 14.54 15.00
CA ASP A 259 -3.03 15.19 16.12
C ASP A 259 -2.69 16.67 15.82
N GLY A 260 -3.22 17.22 14.71
CA GLY A 260 -2.93 18.56 14.21
C GLY A 260 -1.69 18.65 13.31
N ARG A 261 -0.88 17.58 13.23
CA ARG A 261 0.33 17.51 12.38
C ARG A 261 0.21 16.41 11.34
N GLN A 262 -0.28 15.25 11.73
CA GLN A 262 -0.42 14.04 10.96
C GLN A 262 -1.89 13.61 10.95
N LEU A 263 -2.35 13.16 9.78
CA LEU A 263 -3.67 12.55 9.63
C LEU A 263 -3.53 11.03 9.71
N PHE A 264 -4.55 10.38 10.27
CA PHE A 264 -4.61 8.94 10.39
C PHE A 264 -5.98 8.44 9.94
N VAL A 265 -6.02 7.32 9.22
CA VAL A 265 -7.25 6.64 8.81
C VAL A 265 -7.40 5.32 9.54
N GLN A 266 -8.62 4.98 9.95
CA GLN A 266 -8.94 3.67 10.46
C GLN A 266 -9.11 2.70 9.29
N HIS A 267 -8.29 1.64 9.26
CA HIS A 267 -8.44 0.54 8.32
C HIS A 267 -8.25 -0.77 9.08
N GLN A 268 -9.20 -1.71 8.95
CA GLN A 268 -9.18 -2.99 9.66
C GLN A 268 -9.00 -2.87 11.19
N LYS A 269 -9.66 -1.87 11.82
CA LYS A 269 -9.58 -1.56 13.26
C LYS A 269 -8.20 -1.08 13.75
N GLN A 270 -7.29 -0.79 12.84
CA GLN A 270 -6.00 -0.15 13.14
C GLN A 270 -5.95 1.22 12.51
N PHE A 271 -5.07 2.09 13.00
CA PHE A 271 -4.89 3.43 12.45
C PHE A 271 -3.57 3.52 11.69
N PHE A 272 -3.64 4.06 10.49
CA PHE A 272 -2.48 4.23 9.60
C PHE A 272 -2.26 5.71 9.29
N PRO A 273 -1.01 6.18 9.27
CA PRO A 273 -0.72 7.54 8.86
C PRO A 273 -1.10 7.72 7.39
N LEU A 274 -1.88 8.76 7.13
CA LEU A 274 -2.17 9.23 5.79
C LEU A 274 -1.00 10.07 5.29
N HIS A 275 -0.36 9.62 4.22
CA HIS A 275 0.61 10.40 3.47
C HIS A 275 -0.14 11.26 2.46
N ARG A 276 0.06 12.56 2.58
CA ARG A 276 -0.50 13.51 1.63
C ARG A 276 0.31 13.49 0.34
N HIS A 277 -0.36 13.25 -0.77
CA HIS A 277 0.18 13.40 -2.12
C HIS A 277 -0.63 14.50 -2.81
N ARG A 278 -0.23 15.75 -2.54
CA ARG A 278 -0.87 16.99 -3.06
C ARG A 278 -2.37 17.08 -2.76
N ASP A 279 -3.19 16.56 -3.67
CA ASP A 279 -4.65 16.62 -3.75
C ASP A 279 -5.32 15.29 -3.36
N PHE A 280 -4.56 14.27 -2.99
CA PHE A 280 -5.10 13.07 -2.37
C PHE A 280 -4.27 12.61 -1.18
N PHE A 281 -4.82 11.66 -0.43
CA PHE A 281 -4.11 10.97 0.63
C PHE A 281 -3.99 9.49 0.26
N THR A 282 -2.85 8.90 0.55
CA THR A 282 -2.65 7.45 0.57
C THR A 282 -2.25 7.04 1.97
N PHE A 283 -2.30 5.76 2.29
CA PHE A 283 -1.63 5.24 3.48
C PHE A 283 -0.92 3.95 3.10
N VAL A 284 0.08 3.61 3.89
CA VAL A 284 0.78 2.32 3.77
C VAL A 284 0.27 1.43 4.90
N GLY A 285 -0.43 0.35 4.53
CA GLY A 285 -0.87 -0.68 5.47
C GLY A 285 0.30 -1.45 6.08
N GLU A 286 0.01 -2.31 7.07
CA GLU A 286 1.05 -3.17 7.64
C GLU A 286 1.58 -4.13 6.58
N ALA A 287 2.92 -4.25 6.53
CA ALA A 287 3.51 -5.37 5.82
C ALA A 287 3.06 -6.67 6.53
N PRO A 288 2.90 -7.75 5.78
CA PRO A 288 2.59 -9.05 6.33
C PRO A 288 3.40 -9.44 7.56
N THR A 289 2.77 -10.17 8.47
CA THR A 289 3.45 -10.82 9.59
C THR A 289 4.58 -11.69 9.08
N ASP A 290 5.81 -11.46 9.57
CA ASP A 290 6.95 -12.33 9.31
C ASP A 290 6.65 -13.72 9.89
N VAL A 291 6.41 -14.69 9.01
CA VAL A 291 6.03 -16.04 9.42
C VAL A 291 7.18 -16.85 9.96
N ALA A 292 8.42 -16.58 9.55
CA ALA A 292 9.58 -17.18 10.18
C ALA A 292 9.67 -16.75 11.65
N TYR A 293 9.39 -15.47 11.94
CA TYR A 293 9.31 -14.98 13.32
C TYR A 293 8.13 -15.58 14.10
N MET A 294 6.93 -15.68 13.50
CA MET A 294 5.77 -16.30 14.17
C MET A 294 5.98 -17.79 14.44
N GLN A 295 6.60 -18.53 13.52
CA GLN A 295 6.98 -19.93 13.71
C GLN A 295 8.05 -20.07 14.79
N ALA A 296 9.11 -19.26 14.77
CA ALA A 296 10.15 -19.25 15.80
C ALA A 296 9.58 -18.92 17.19
N ARG A 297 8.60 -18.02 17.26
CA ARG A 297 7.89 -17.71 18.51
C ARG A 297 6.99 -18.86 18.96
N ALA A 298 6.27 -19.49 18.04
CA ALA A 298 5.40 -20.62 18.34
C ALA A 298 6.22 -21.81 18.87
N THR A 299 7.31 -22.17 18.21
CA THR A 299 8.23 -23.25 18.65
C THR A 299 8.94 -22.88 19.96
N GLY A 300 9.37 -21.63 20.13
CA GLY A 300 9.95 -21.14 21.38
C GLY A 300 8.96 -21.15 22.55
N SER A 301 7.70 -20.79 22.33
CA SER A 301 6.65 -20.85 23.37
C SER A 301 6.24 -22.28 23.70
N ALA A 302 6.23 -23.19 22.72
CA ALA A 302 5.99 -24.62 22.94
C ALA A 302 7.13 -25.27 23.74
N ALA A 303 8.38 -24.85 23.53
CA ALA A 303 9.53 -25.31 24.32
C ALA A 303 9.47 -24.83 25.78
N VAL A 304 8.96 -23.62 26.05
CA VAL A 304 8.81 -23.11 27.43
C VAL A 304 7.63 -23.76 28.17
N VAL A 305 6.52 -24.04 27.48
CA VAL A 305 5.37 -24.74 28.08
C VAL A 305 5.64 -26.24 28.23
N GLY A 306 6.37 -26.86 27.30
CA GLY A 306 6.83 -28.25 27.41
C GLY A 306 7.95 -28.44 28.43
N GLY A 307 8.79 -27.43 28.66
CA GLY A 307 9.87 -27.45 29.66
C GLY A 307 9.40 -27.41 31.13
N LEU A 308 8.16 -26.99 31.38
CA LEU A 308 7.54 -27.08 32.71
C LEU A 308 6.75 -28.39 32.93
N ALA A 309 6.46 -29.14 31.86
CA ALA A 309 5.84 -30.47 31.94
C ALA A 309 6.87 -31.61 31.83
N GLY A 310 8.13 -31.31 31.54
CA GLY A 310 9.21 -32.28 31.29
C GLY A 310 10.25 -32.39 32.40
N ALA A 311 9.90 -32.14 33.66
CA ALA A 311 10.78 -32.34 34.82
C ALA A 311 10.26 -33.45 35.74
N LEU A 312 9.90 -34.62 35.17
CA LEU A 312 9.67 -35.87 35.92
C LEU A 312 9.90 -37.08 35.00
N LEU A 313 11.14 -37.32 34.56
CA LEU A 313 11.61 -38.66 34.19
C LEU A 313 13.09 -38.79 34.61
N THR A 314 13.27 -39.43 35.75
CA THR A 314 14.55 -39.90 36.29
C THR A 314 15.04 -41.16 35.57
N SER A 315 16.37 -41.30 35.50
CA SER A 315 17.18 -42.51 35.20
C SER A 315 17.13 -43.05 33.76
N GLY A 316 18.24 -43.38 33.09
CA GLY A 316 19.64 -43.33 33.45
C GLY A 316 20.47 -43.78 32.24
N VAL A 317 21.61 -43.13 32.01
CA VAL A 317 22.71 -43.71 31.23
C VAL A 317 23.97 -43.38 32.00
N ASP A 318 24.57 -44.43 32.54
CA ASP A 318 25.83 -44.46 33.27
C ASP A 318 27.00 -44.36 32.28
N HIS A 319 27.85 -43.37 32.47
CA HIS A 319 29.19 -43.30 31.87
C HIS A 319 30.21 -42.92 32.93
N SER A 320 30.35 -43.79 33.94
CA SER A 320 31.54 -43.85 34.77
C SER A 320 32.70 -44.48 34.00
N ALA A 321 33.58 -43.64 33.44
CA ALA A 321 34.95 -44.01 33.10
C ALA A 321 35.82 -42.75 32.89
N GLU A 322 36.41 -42.26 33.98
CA GLU A 322 37.76 -41.67 33.91
C GLU A 322 38.79 -42.80 34.07
N PRO A 323 39.99 -42.60 33.53
CA PRO A 323 41.13 -42.69 34.42
C PRO A 323 42.00 -41.44 34.34
N MET A 324 42.35 -40.93 35.52
CA MET A 324 43.46 -40.02 35.74
C MET A 324 44.79 -40.77 35.57
N GLY A 325 45.67 -40.20 34.75
CA GLY A 325 47.05 -40.60 34.50
C GLY A 325 47.67 -39.71 33.43
#